data_AF-A0A150X754-F1
#
_entry.id   AF-A0A150X754-F1
#
_cell.length_a   1.000
_cell.length_b   1.000
_cell.length_c   1.000
_cell.angle_alpha   90.00
_cell.angle_beta   90.00
_cell.angle_gamma   90.00
#
_symmetry.space_group_name_H-M   'P 1'
#
loop_
_entity.id
_entity.type
_entity.pdbx_description
1 polymer ?
#
loop_
_entity_poly.entity_id
_entity_poly.type
_entity_poly.pdbx_seq_one_letter_code
_entity_poly.pdbx_strand_id
1 'polypeptide(L)'
;MVKVVFGMNSRLPKLYWVFFFITLGIPAYGQLEESIEADVMIEWSESRPLEWKDYTYRRIRLKGSMALTMVKHSVKGYMRNGLPEFEIKVLFRKPHSWTSDTTNLELLGHEQLHFDIAELYRRKIEQEIIKLQQKQEKNATVYKAEIKRILAEFNAYSRRYDRESNHGKHKSEQARWKQEVLNSLKGIQIN
;
A
#
# COMPACT_ATOMS: atom_id res chain seq x y z
N MET A 1 -1.89 7.76 -6.30
CA MET A 1 -0.49 7.41 -6.68
C MET A 1 0.11 6.61 -5.54
N VAL A 2 0.09 5.28 -5.64
CA VAL A 2 0.63 4.37 -4.62
C VAL A 2 2.16 4.39 -4.70
N LYS A 3 2.82 4.91 -3.66
CA LYS A 3 4.29 4.83 -3.53
C LYS A 3 4.62 3.52 -2.81
N VAL A 4 5.08 2.53 -3.56
CA VAL A 4 5.69 1.32 -3.00
C VAL A 4 7.07 1.69 -2.47
N VAL A 5 7.21 1.81 -1.14
CA VAL A 5 8.51 2.00 -0.50
C VAL A 5 9.13 0.63 -0.26
N PHE A 6 10.08 0.25 -1.11
CA PHE A 6 10.99 -0.86 -0.80
C PHE A 6 12.02 -0.36 0.22
N GLY A 7 11.96 -0.90 1.44
CA GLY A 7 13.03 -0.74 2.41
C GLY A 7 14.26 -1.51 1.94
N MET A 8 15.11 -0.86 1.14
CA MET A 8 16.45 -1.35 0.82
C MET A 8 17.45 -0.64 1.73
N ASN A 9 18.09 -1.43 2.58
CA ASN A 9 19.20 -1.03 3.45
C ASN A 9 20.38 -0.64 2.54
N SER A 10 20.74 0.64 2.47
CA SER A 10 21.89 1.11 1.70
C SER A 10 22.97 1.67 2.63
N ARG A 11 24.05 0.91 2.81
CA ARG A 11 25.35 1.42 3.24
C ARG A 11 26.02 2.07 2.04
N LEU A 12 26.32 3.37 2.09
CA LEU A 12 27.34 4.02 1.26
C LEU A 12 28.03 5.15 2.05
N PRO A 13 29.33 5.41 1.81
CA PRO A 13 30.14 6.34 2.60
C PRO A 13 29.92 7.80 2.21
N LYS A 14 29.98 8.69 3.21
CA LYS A 14 29.81 10.15 3.09
C LYS A 14 31.03 10.79 2.42
N LEU A 15 30.82 11.50 1.31
CA LEU A 15 31.80 12.44 0.76
C LEU A 15 31.38 13.86 1.20
N TYR A 16 32.18 14.48 2.06
CA TYR A 16 31.91 15.79 2.65
C TYR A 16 32.28 16.89 1.65
N TRP A 17 31.29 17.69 1.24
CA TRP A 17 31.54 19.04 0.73
C TRP A 17 31.55 20.00 1.92
N VAL A 18 32.70 20.62 2.14
CA VAL A 18 32.91 21.71 3.09
C VAL A 18 32.13 22.93 2.60
N PHE A 19 31.17 23.39 3.40
CA PHE A 19 30.77 24.80 3.40
C PHE A 19 30.73 25.30 4.84
N PHE A 20 31.63 26.23 5.11
CA PHE A 20 31.80 26.93 6.37
C PHE A 20 30.79 28.07 6.42
N PHE A 21 29.82 28.02 7.31
CA PHE A 21 29.06 29.19 7.74
C PHE A 21 29.01 29.21 9.26
N ILE A 22 29.81 30.09 9.85
CA ILE A 22 29.69 30.52 11.23
C ILE A 22 28.43 31.39 11.31
N THR A 23 27.43 30.96 12.08
CA THR A 23 26.47 31.89 12.69
C THR A 23 26.32 31.58 14.17
N LEU A 24 26.47 32.65 14.95
CA LEU A 24 26.37 32.72 16.40
C LEU A 24 24.94 32.41 16.88
N GLY A 25 24.85 31.81 18.07
CA GLY A 25 23.66 31.13 18.55
C GLY A 25 22.44 32.00 18.88
N ILE A 26 21.29 31.35 18.75
CA ILE A 26 20.07 31.61 19.53
C ILE A 26 19.66 30.27 20.13
N PRO A 27 19.57 30.12 21.47
CA PRO A 27 19.07 28.91 22.08
C PRO A 27 17.55 28.93 22.04
N ALA A 28 17.00 28.24 21.06
CA ALA A 28 15.64 27.71 21.11
C ALA A 28 15.69 26.30 20.52
N TYR A 29 16.29 25.37 21.27
CA TYR A 29 16.10 23.94 21.05
C TYR A 29 14.67 23.58 21.45
N GLY A 30 13.68 24.12 20.71
CA GLY A 30 12.54 23.32 20.34
C GLY A 30 13.05 22.38 19.26
N GLN A 31 13.70 21.28 19.66
CA GLN A 31 13.64 20.09 18.83
C GLN A 31 12.15 19.83 18.69
N LEU A 32 11.62 20.16 17.52
CA LEU A 32 10.40 19.54 17.04
C LEU A 32 10.78 18.06 16.99
N GLU A 33 10.53 17.34 18.09
CA GLU A 33 10.37 15.90 18.00
C GLU A 33 9.27 15.74 16.96
N GLU A 34 9.68 15.43 15.72
CA GLU A 34 8.82 14.72 14.80
C GLU A 34 8.45 13.46 15.57
N SER A 35 7.34 13.54 16.31
CA SER A 35 6.81 12.43 17.05
C SER A 35 6.68 11.35 16.00
N ILE A 36 7.51 10.32 16.11
CA ILE A 36 7.35 9.09 15.35
C ILE A 36 6.05 8.50 15.89
N GLU A 37 4.93 9.06 15.44
CA GLU A 37 3.62 8.50 15.68
C GLU A 37 3.72 7.12 15.05
N ALA A 38 3.79 6.09 15.91
CA ALA A 38 3.95 4.73 15.47
C ALA A 38 2.90 4.49 14.39
N ASP A 39 3.37 4.25 13.17
CA ASP A 39 2.58 4.24 11.94
C ASP A 39 1.32 3.39 12.22
N VAL A 40 0.16 4.02 12.44
CA VAL A 40 -1.05 3.28 12.82
C VAL A 40 -1.56 2.59 11.56
N MET A 41 -1.42 1.26 11.54
CA MET A 41 -1.73 0.42 10.41
C MET A 41 -2.97 -0.43 10.70
N ILE A 42 -3.84 -0.58 9.71
CA ILE A 42 -4.87 -1.62 9.71
C ILE A 42 -4.46 -2.67 8.69
N GLU A 43 -4.30 -3.91 9.13
CA GLU A 43 -4.13 -5.04 8.22
C GLU A 43 -5.45 -5.40 7.55
N TRP A 44 -5.40 -5.75 6.26
CA TRP A 44 -6.59 -6.13 5.51
C TRP A 44 -7.27 -7.34 6.17
N SER A 45 -8.59 -7.27 6.32
CA SER A 45 -9.43 -8.39 6.75
C SER A 45 -10.82 -8.23 6.17
N GLU A 46 -11.39 -9.32 5.66
CA GLU A 46 -12.78 -9.37 5.19
C GLU A 46 -13.77 -8.96 6.29
N SER A 47 -13.44 -9.25 7.55
CA SER A 47 -14.28 -8.93 8.71
C SER A 47 -14.15 -7.48 9.22
N ARG A 48 -13.18 -6.72 8.70
CA ARG A 48 -12.91 -5.34 9.13
C ARG A 48 -12.76 -4.41 7.91
N PRO A 49 -13.88 -4.01 7.27
CA PRO A 49 -13.85 -2.99 6.24
C PRO A 49 -13.41 -1.64 6.82
N LEU A 50 -12.85 -0.79 5.95
CA LEU A 50 -12.47 0.58 6.27
C LEU A 50 -13.71 1.43 6.51
N GLU A 51 -13.62 2.31 7.50
CA GLU A 51 -14.65 3.28 7.83
C GLU A 51 -14.06 4.69 7.76
N TRP A 52 -14.89 5.72 7.62
CA TRP A 52 -14.38 7.10 7.58
C TRP A 52 -13.60 7.52 8.83
N LYS A 53 -13.86 6.89 9.98
CA LYS A 53 -13.08 7.10 11.22
C LYS A 53 -11.62 6.61 11.13
N ASP A 54 -11.30 5.80 10.12
CA ASP A 54 -9.94 5.33 9.86
C ASP A 54 -9.13 6.35 9.03
N TYR A 55 -9.79 7.35 8.44
CA TYR A 55 -9.18 8.39 7.61
C TYR A 55 -9.00 9.69 8.38
N THR A 56 -7.91 10.41 8.07
CA THR A 56 -7.73 11.78 8.54
C THR A 56 -8.65 12.72 7.76
N TYR A 57 -9.54 13.46 8.43
CA TYR A 57 -10.32 14.49 7.75
C TYR A 57 -9.43 15.69 7.35
N ARG A 58 -9.57 16.16 6.11
CA ARG A 58 -8.88 17.34 5.59
C ARG A 58 -9.86 18.27 4.91
N ARG A 59 -9.96 19.50 5.41
CA ARG A 59 -10.76 20.54 4.76
C ARG A 59 -10.06 20.96 3.46
N ILE A 60 -10.71 20.72 2.32
CA ILE A 60 -10.21 21.12 1.00
C ILE A 60 -11.25 22.03 0.34
N ARG A 61 -10.78 23.16 -0.20
CA ARG A 61 -11.63 24.20 -0.83
C ARG A 61 -11.86 23.96 -2.33
N LEU A 62 -11.93 22.70 -2.75
CA LEU A 62 -12.24 22.32 -4.12
C LEU A 62 -13.66 21.76 -4.18
N LYS A 63 -14.29 21.85 -5.35
CA LYS A 63 -15.61 21.25 -5.56
C LYS A 63 -15.49 19.73 -5.64
N GLY A 64 -16.37 19.03 -4.91
CA GLY A 64 -16.49 17.57 -4.91
C GLY A 64 -15.82 16.90 -3.71
N SER A 65 -16.31 15.70 -3.38
CA SER A 65 -15.73 14.84 -2.35
C SER A 65 -14.45 14.19 -2.88
N MET A 66 -13.39 14.19 -2.08
CA MET A 66 -12.11 13.58 -2.41
C MET A 66 -11.58 12.77 -1.26
N ALA A 67 -10.92 11.67 -1.56
CA ALA A 67 -10.24 10.85 -0.58
C ALA A 67 -8.96 10.25 -1.18
N LEU A 68 -8.14 9.70 -0.30
CA LEU A 68 -6.96 8.94 -0.66
C LEU A 68 -6.76 7.81 0.35
N THR A 69 -6.67 6.58 -0.15
CA THR A 69 -6.25 5.40 0.59
C THR A 69 -4.78 5.11 0.31
N MET A 70 -3.95 5.17 1.36
CA MET A 70 -2.55 4.75 1.28
C MET A 70 -2.42 3.31 1.76
N VAL A 71 -1.99 2.42 0.85
CA VAL A 71 -1.79 0.99 1.13
C VAL A 71 -0.32 0.62 1.01
N LYS A 72 0.15 -0.28 1.88
CA LYS A 72 1.50 -0.85 1.88
C LYS A 72 1.44 -2.38 1.87
N HIS A 73 2.10 -3.00 0.90
CA HIS A 73 2.49 -4.41 0.98
C HIS A 73 3.75 -4.54 1.82
N SER A 74 3.61 -5.04 3.05
CA SER A 74 4.74 -5.40 3.89
C SER A 74 5.25 -6.78 3.46
N VAL A 75 6.49 -6.87 3.01
CA VAL A 75 7.12 -8.12 2.54
C VAL A 75 8.32 -8.42 3.43
N LYS A 76 8.27 -9.54 4.17
CA LYS A 76 9.40 -10.04 4.96
C LYS A 76 9.84 -11.39 4.41
N GLY A 77 11.05 -11.45 3.87
CA GLY A 77 11.63 -12.69 3.35
C GLY A 77 12.49 -13.40 4.39
N TYR A 78 12.46 -14.73 4.38
CA TYR A 78 13.32 -15.60 5.19
C TYR A 78 13.61 -16.89 4.42
N MET A 79 14.48 -17.74 4.97
CA MET A 79 14.79 -19.05 4.41
C MET A 79 14.20 -20.12 5.31
N ARG A 80 13.51 -21.11 4.74
CA ARG A 80 13.03 -22.31 5.45
C ARG A 80 13.34 -23.53 4.61
N ASN A 81 13.98 -24.53 5.21
CA ASN A 81 14.37 -25.77 4.53
C ASN A 81 15.15 -25.56 3.21
N GLY A 82 15.99 -24.52 3.15
CA GLY A 82 16.79 -24.19 1.96
C GLY A 82 16.02 -23.51 0.82
N LEU A 83 14.74 -23.18 1.01
CA LEU A 83 13.92 -22.41 0.05
C LEU A 83 13.58 -21.01 0.60
N PRO A 84 13.49 -20.00 -0.28
CA PRO A 84 12.97 -18.68 0.10
C PRO A 84 11.49 -18.76 0.47
N GLU A 85 11.13 -18.06 1.55
CA GLU A 85 9.76 -17.88 2.03
C GLU A 85 9.50 -16.42 2.38
N PHE A 86 8.22 -16.05 2.38
CA PHE A 86 7.82 -14.66 2.59
C PHE A 86 6.56 -14.59 3.44
N GLU A 87 6.57 -13.68 4.42
CA GLU A 87 5.36 -13.19 5.09
C GLU A 87 4.95 -11.89 4.38
N ILE A 88 3.74 -11.87 3.82
CA ILE A 88 3.24 -10.71 3.09
C ILE A 88 1.91 -10.24 3.69
N LYS A 89 1.87 -8.96 4.08
CA LYS A 89 0.69 -8.32 4.66
C LYS A 89 0.29 -7.10 3.86
N VAL A 90 -1.00 -6.81 3.79
CA VAL A 90 -1.55 -5.60 3.17
C VAL A 90 -2.04 -4.66 4.26
N LEU A 91 -1.45 -3.48 4.33
CA LEU A 91 -1.61 -2.54 5.43
C LEU A 91 -2.15 -1.21 4.93
N PHE A 92 -3.28 -0.76 5.47
CA PHE A 92 -3.79 0.59 5.33
C PHE A 92 -3.05 1.54 6.29
N ARG A 93 -2.46 2.62 5.75
CA ARG A 93 -1.69 3.60 6.53
C ARG A 93 -2.60 4.76 6.95
N LYS A 94 -3.10 4.76 8.19
CA LYS A 94 -4.01 5.83 8.68
C LYS A 94 -3.44 7.24 8.51
N PRO A 95 -2.18 7.53 8.92
CA PRO A 95 -1.65 8.91 8.87
C PRO A 95 -1.52 9.48 7.45
N HIS A 96 -1.46 8.59 6.45
CA HIS A 96 -1.29 8.94 5.04
C HIS A 96 -2.58 8.83 4.23
N SER A 97 -3.68 8.44 4.88
CA SER A 97 -4.99 8.29 4.24
C SER A 97 -5.92 9.38 4.75
N TRP A 98 -6.66 10.02 3.85
CA TRP A 98 -7.46 11.19 4.19
C TRP A 98 -8.74 11.28 3.36
N THR A 99 -9.71 12.05 3.85
CA THR A 99 -10.93 12.41 3.11
C THR A 99 -11.31 13.87 3.35
N SER A 100 -11.94 14.50 2.35
CA SER A 100 -12.58 15.81 2.50
C SER A 100 -14.08 15.73 2.82
N ASP A 101 -14.62 14.51 2.90
CA ASP A 101 -16.05 14.25 3.11
C ASP A 101 -16.23 12.90 3.83
N THR A 102 -16.77 12.94 5.04
CA THR A 102 -17.01 11.76 5.87
C THR A 102 -18.43 11.21 5.74
N THR A 103 -19.22 11.72 4.79
CA THR A 103 -20.63 11.33 4.56
C THR A 103 -20.83 10.56 3.26
N ASN A 104 -19.93 10.71 2.30
CA ASN A 104 -20.05 10.09 0.99
C ASN A 104 -19.67 8.60 1.02
N LEU A 105 -20.66 7.71 1.10
CA LEU A 105 -20.44 6.26 1.16
C LEU A 105 -19.97 5.64 -0.17
N GLU A 106 -20.31 6.25 -1.31
CA GLU A 106 -19.85 5.77 -2.62
C GLU A 106 -18.34 5.97 -2.78
N LEU A 107 -17.85 7.13 -2.31
CA LEU A 107 -16.42 7.42 -2.24
C LEU A 107 -15.70 6.48 -1.26
N LEU A 108 -16.30 6.16 -0.11
CA LEU A 108 -15.73 5.17 0.81
C LEU A 108 -15.61 3.80 0.15
N GLY A 109 -16.66 3.39 -0.57
CA GLY A 109 -16.65 2.16 -1.36
C GLY A 109 -15.58 2.16 -2.45
N HIS A 110 -15.28 3.32 -3.04
CA HIS A 110 -14.22 3.46 -4.04
C HIS A 110 -12.85 3.21 -3.41
N GLU A 111 -12.60 3.88 -2.29
CA GLU A 111 -11.38 3.79 -1.51
C GLU A 111 -11.16 2.39 -0.91
N GLN A 112 -12.21 1.75 -0.40
CA GLN A 112 -12.17 0.36 0.07
C GLN A 112 -11.71 -0.59 -1.05
N LEU A 113 -12.20 -0.40 -2.29
CA LEU A 113 -11.85 -1.31 -3.38
C LEU A 113 -10.37 -1.26 -3.72
N HIS A 114 -9.69 -0.11 -3.55
CA HIS A 114 -8.22 -0.06 -3.69
C HIS A 114 -7.49 -0.93 -2.66
N PHE A 115 -8.03 -1.01 -1.43
CA PHE A 115 -7.49 -1.89 -0.38
C PHE A 115 -7.75 -3.37 -0.70
N ASP A 116 -8.94 -3.70 -1.22
CA ASP A 116 -9.29 -5.06 -1.66
C ASP A 116 -8.46 -5.51 -2.87
N ILE A 117 -8.21 -4.61 -3.82
CA ILE A 117 -7.30 -4.85 -4.95
C ILE A 117 -5.88 -5.14 -4.44
N ALA A 118 -5.41 -4.43 -3.42
CA ALA A 118 -4.10 -4.69 -2.85
C ALA A 118 -4.02 -6.10 -2.22
N GLU A 119 -5.08 -6.55 -1.54
CA GLU A 119 -5.19 -7.93 -1.04
C GLU A 119 -5.23 -8.96 -2.18
N LEU A 120 -5.99 -8.70 -3.24
CA LEU A 120 -6.03 -9.59 -4.41
C LEU A 120 -4.62 -9.82 -4.95
N TYR A 121 -3.81 -8.77 -5.02
CA TYR A 121 -2.43 -8.88 -5.50
C TYR A 121 -1.47 -9.51 -4.47
N ARG A 122 -1.73 -9.39 -3.16
CA ARG A 122 -1.03 -10.17 -2.13
C ARG A 122 -1.22 -11.68 -2.36
N ARG A 123 -2.47 -12.10 -2.62
CA ARG A 123 -2.80 -13.50 -2.93
C ARG A 123 -2.13 -13.98 -4.21
N LYS A 124 -2.12 -13.16 -5.27
CA LYS A 124 -1.38 -13.49 -6.50
C LYS A 124 0.12 -13.67 -6.26
N ILE A 125 0.73 -12.85 -5.40
CA ILE A 125 2.14 -13.01 -5.03
C ILE A 125 2.37 -14.35 -4.34
N GLU A 126 1.53 -14.71 -3.36
CA GLU A 126 1.66 -15.99 -2.65
C GLU A 126 1.52 -17.20 -3.57
N GLN A 127 0.55 -17.19 -4.50
CA GLN A 127 0.43 -18.24 -5.50
C GLN A 127 1.71 -18.41 -6.32
N GLU A 128 2.35 -17.31 -6.70
CA GLU A 128 3.58 -17.37 -7.49
C GLU A 128 4.78 -17.84 -6.66
N ILE A 129 4.86 -17.45 -5.39
CA ILE A 129 5.86 -17.99 -4.44
C ILE A 129 5.71 -19.51 -4.34
N ILE A 130 4.49 -20.01 -4.17
CA ILE A 130 4.20 -21.46 -4.09
C ILE A 130 4.66 -22.17 -5.37
N LYS A 131 4.38 -21.61 -6.55
CA LYS A 131 4.85 -22.19 -7.83
C LYS A 131 6.37 -22.26 -7.91
N LEU A 132 7.08 -21.21 -7.48
CA LEU A 132 8.54 -21.19 -7.49
C LEU A 132 9.12 -22.24 -6.51
N GLN A 133 8.50 -22.40 -5.35
CA GLN A 133 8.89 -23.42 -4.37
C GLN A 133 8.65 -24.84 -4.87
N GLN A 134 7.52 -25.08 -5.56
CA GLN A 134 7.24 -26.36 -6.22
C GLN A 134 8.29 -26.70 -7.29
N LYS A 135 8.83 -25.67 -7.97
CA LYS A 135 9.95 -25.81 -8.91
C LYS A 135 11.32 -25.93 -8.25
N GLN A 136 11.38 -25.97 -6.91
CA GLN A 136 12.61 -26.01 -6.13
C GLN A 136 13.56 -24.84 -6.43
N GLU A 137 13.01 -23.68 -6.79
CA GLU A 137 13.80 -22.46 -7.01
C GLU A 137 14.39 -21.98 -5.66
N LYS A 138 15.72 -21.88 -5.59
CA LYS A 138 16.47 -21.50 -4.37
C LYS A 138 16.96 -20.06 -4.41
N ASN A 139 16.98 -19.43 -5.59
CA ASN A 139 17.47 -18.08 -5.78
C ASN A 139 16.42 -17.05 -5.33
N ALA A 140 16.61 -16.49 -4.15
CA ALA A 140 15.74 -15.44 -3.61
C ALA A 140 15.59 -14.21 -4.53
N THR A 141 16.52 -13.97 -5.46
CA THR A 141 16.43 -12.88 -6.43
C THR A 141 15.29 -13.12 -7.44
N VAL A 142 15.03 -14.37 -7.82
CA VAL A 142 13.92 -14.73 -8.72
C VAL A 142 12.58 -14.39 -8.05
N TYR A 143 12.39 -14.80 -6.80
CA TYR A 143 11.21 -14.44 -6.01
C TYR A 143 11.03 -12.93 -5.89
N LYS A 144 12.09 -12.18 -5.55
CA LYS A 144 12.04 -10.72 -5.42
C LYS A 144 11.66 -10.04 -6.74
N ALA A 145 12.21 -10.52 -7.86
CA ALA A 145 11.88 -9.99 -9.18
C ALA A 145 10.39 -10.19 -9.50
N GLU A 146 9.86 -11.37 -9.17
CA GLU A 146 8.48 -11.73 -9.43
C GLU A 146 7.49 -10.99 -8.53
N ILE A 147 7.79 -10.86 -7.23
CA ILE A 147 7.05 -10.01 -6.30
C ILE A 147 7.00 -8.57 -6.83
N LYS A 148 8.13 -8.02 -7.28
CA LYS A 148 8.19 -6.66 -7.84
C LYS A 148 7.35 -6.53 -9.12
N ARG A 149 7.38 -7.54 -9.99
CA ARG A 149 6.57 -7.59 -11.22
C ARG A 149 5.08 -7.54 -10.90
N ILE A 150 4.62 -8.39 -9.98
CA ILE A 150 3.21 -8.46 -9.57
C ILE A 150 2.77 -7.16 -8.86
N LEU A 151 3.64 -6.54 -8.06
CA LEU A 151 3.36 -5.22 -7.47
C LEU A 151 3.26 -4.10 -8.53
N ALA A 152 4.00 -4.19 -9.64
CA ALA A 152 3.83 -3.27 -10.76
C ALA A 152 2.47 -3.45 -11.46
N GLU A 153 2.02 -4.70 -11.61
CA GLU A 153 0.68 -5.02 -12.13
C GLU A 153 -0.43 -4.51 -11.21
N PHE A 154 -0.29 -4.67 -9.89
CA PHE A 154 -1.20 -4.09 -8.91
C PHE A 154 -1.40 -2.59 -9.16
N ASN A 155 -0.29 -1.85 -9.29
CA ASN A 155 -0.33 -0.42 -9.54
C ASN A 155 -1.02 -0.09 -10.87
N ALA A 156 -0.82 -0.90 -11.90
CA ALA A 156 -1.48 -0.73 -13.19
C ALA A 156 -3.00 -1.02 -13.09
N TYR A 157 -3.39 -2.06 -12.36
CA TYR A 157 -4.78 -2.46 -12.17
C TYR A 157 -5.56 -1.43 -11.34
N SER A 158 -4.98 -0.92 -10.25
CA SER A 158 -5.56 0.17 -9.45
C SER A 158 -5.74 1.46 -10.28
N ARG A 159 -4.76 1.86 -11.09
CA ARG A 159 -4.92 3.02 -12.01
C ARG A 159 -5.98 2.79 -13.09
N ARG A 160 -6.12 1.55 -13.55
CA ARG A 160 -7.16 1.19 -14.53
C ARG A 160 -8.55 1.31 -13.89
N TYR A 161 -8.71 0.82 -12.67
CA TYR A 161 -9.94 0.98 -11.89
C TYR A 161 -10.31 2.46 -11.70
N ASP A 162 -9.35 3.30 -11.29
CA ASP A 162 -9.57 4.76 -11.18
C ASP A 162 -10.11 5.35 -12.49
N ARG A 163 -9.47 5.03 -13.61
CA ARG A 163 -9.85 5.56 -14.93
C ARG A 163 -11.24 5.09 -15.35
N GLU A 164 -11.52 3.80 -15.26
CA GLU A 164 -12.77 3.21 -15.74
C GLU A 164 -13.98 3.60 -14.88
N SER A 165 -13.78 3.67 -13.55
CA SER A 165 -14.81 4.15 -12.62
C SER A 165 -14.94 5.68 -12.57
N ASN A 166 -14.10 6.42 -13.30
CA ASN A 166 -13.98 7.88 -13.20
C ASN A 166 -13.82 8.33 -11.74
N HIS A 167 -12.84 7.75 -11.04
CA HIS A 167 -12.58 7.95 -9.60
C HIS A 167 -13.85 7.74 -8.75
N GLY A 168 -14.60 6.69 -9.06
CA GLY A 168 -15.84 6.31 -8.38
C GLY A 168 -17.09 7.10 -8.76
N LYS A 169 -17.03 7.96 -9.79
CA LYS A 169 -18.20 8.72 -10.27
C LYS A 169 -19.12 7.89 -11.16
N HIS A 170 -18.58 6.88 -11.85
CA HIS A 170 -19.35 5.98 -12.71
C HIS A 170 -19.82 4.76 -11.91
N LYS A 171 -21.03 4.84 -11.35
CA LYS A 171 -21.58 3.83 -10.44
C LYS A 171 -21.65 2.41 -11.03
N SER A 172 -22.03 2.29 -12.30
CA SER A 172 -22.12 0.99 -12.99
C SER A 172 -20.76 0.31 -13.10
N GLU A 173 -19.72 1.08 -13.48
CA GLU A 173 -18.36 0.56 -13.54
C GLU A 173 -17.83 0.22 -12.15
N GLN A 174 -18.09 1.05 -11.15
CA GLN A 174 -17.67 0.75 -9.79
C GLN A 174 -18.30 -0.55 -9.25
N ALA A 175 -19.60 -0.78 -9.52
CA ALA A 175 -20.27 -2.02 -9.16
C ALA A 175 -19.67 -3.23 -9.90
N ARG A 176 -19.40 -3.10 -11.20
CA ARG A 176 -18.75 -4.14 -12.02
C ARG A 176 -17.37 -4.52 -11.44
N TRP A 177 -16.54 -3.51 -11.17
CA TRP A 177 -15.21 -3.70 -10.59
C TRP A 177 -15.27 -4.34 -9.20
N LYS A 178 -16.20 -3.90 -8.35
CA LYS A 178 -16.41 -4.51 -7.03
C LYS A 178 -16.75 -5.99 -7.15
N GLN A 179 -17.64 -6.36 -8.05
CA GLN A 179 -18.00 -7.76 -8.28
C GLN A 179 -16.82 -8.59 -8.83
N GLU A 180 -16.08 -8.04 -9.79
CA GLU A 180 -14.89 -8.67 -10.38
C GLU A 180 -13.82 -8.99 -9.32
N VAL A 181 -13.50 -8.01 -8.47
CA VAL A 181 -12.50 -8.16 -7.41
C VAL A 181 -12.98 -9.13 -6.34
N LEU A 182 -14.24 -9.05 -5.90
CA LEU A 182 -14.81 -9.99 -4.91
C LEU A 182 -14.79 -11.43 -5.41
N ASN A 183 -15.17 -11.65 -6.68
CA ASN A 183 -15.11 -12.98 -7.30
C ASN A 183 -13.66 -13.50 -7.36
N SER A 184 -12.73 -12.63 -7.74
CA SER A 184 -11.31 -12.97 -7.82
C SER A 184 -10.71 -13.32 -6.46
N LEU A 185 -11.07 -12.57 -5.41
CA LEU A 185 -10.66 -12.86 -4.03
C LEU A 185 -11.18 -14.23 -3.59
N LYS A 186 -12.46 -14.55 -3.84
CA LYS A 186 -13.04 -15.86 -3.49
C LYS A 186 -12.43 -17.01 -4.29
N GLY A 187 -12.09 -16.78 -5.55
CA GLY A 187 -11.51 -17.79 -6.44
C GLY A 187 -10.06 -18.15 -6.11
N ILE A 188 -9.32 -17.27 -5.44
CA ILE A 188 -7.96 -17.55 -4.97
C ILE A 188 -8.01 -18.00 -3.52
N GLN A 189 -8.05 -19.32 -3.32
CA GLN A 189 -7.81 -19.96 -2.02
C GLN A 189 -6.31 -20.24 -1.87
N ILE A 190 -5.76 -19.82 -0.74
CA ILE A 190 -4.37 -20.08 -0.36
C ILE A 190 -4.47 -20.90 0.92
N ASN A 191 -4.18 -22.20 0.77
CA ASN A 191 -4.20 -23.18 1.86
C ASN A 191 -2.81 -23.32 2.45
#